data_AF-D5DW78-F1
#
_entry.id   AF-D5DW78-F1
#
_cell.length_a   1.000
_cell.length_b   1.000
_cell.length_c   1.000
_cell.angle_alpha   90.00
_cell.angle_beta   90.00
_cell.angle_gamma   90.00
#
_symmetry.space_group_name_H-M   'P 1'
#
loop_
_entity.id
_entity.type
_entity.pdbx_description
1 polymer ?
#
loop_
_entity_poly.entity_id
_entity_poly.type
_entity_poly.pdbx_seq_one_letter_code
_entity_poly.pdbx_strand_id
1 'polypeptide(L)'
;MVYFILVLVAAIEVIVLLINRPVFANIPYVQVYIVPLLVVIVITMLLSRNPKRFMRWFKQGLITISVVVLVFVPVLYAKNLPLYGYNEAKKMLAQREQLLLSQFQKGKYVYPAKDSPKKYRYLFKVNRGNGMLEYVFDPYTGGYEVVTDVIKK
;
A
#
# COMPACT_ATOMS: atom_id res chain seq x y z
N MET A 1 -12.05 27.34 10.68
CA MET A 1 -10.99 27.27 9.65
C MET A 1 -10.02 26.10 9.90
N VAL A 2 -9.31 26.03 11.03
CA VAL A 2 -8.32 24.95 11.31
C VAL A 2 -8.92 23.53 11.21
N TYR A 3 -10.08 23.27 11.81
CA TYR A 3 -10.73 21.95 11.74
C TYR A 3 -11.07 21.53 10.31
N PHE A 4 -11.52 22.47 9.48
CA PHE A 4 -11.83 22.21 8.07
C PHE A 4 -10.57 21.83 7.30
N ILE A 5 -9.46 22.56 7.50
CA ILE A 5 -8.18 22.27 6.85
C ILE A 5 -7.68 20.87 7.23
N LEU A 6 -7.73 20.49 8.51
CA LEU A 6 -7.32 19.16 8.96
C LEU A 6 -8.12 18.04 8.29
N VAL A 7 -9.45 18.20 8.19
CA VAL A 7 -10.30 17.22 7.50
C VAL A 7 -9.99 17.17 6.01
N LEU A 8 -9.79 18.32 5.36
CA LEU A 8 -9.49 18.40 3.94
C LEU A 8 -8.16 17.72 3.60
N VAL A 9 -7.09 18.02 4.35
CA VAL A 9 -5.76 17.39 4.16
C VAL A 9 -5.85 15.88 4.37
N ALA A 10 -6.50 15.44 5.46
CA ALA A 10 -6.70 14.01 5.73
C ALA A 10 -7.46 13.31 4.59
N ALA A 11 -8.51 13.95 4.05
CA ALA A 11 -9.28 13.40 2.94
C ALA A 11 -8.43 13.27 1.67
N ILE A 12 -7.61 14.27 1.35
CA ILE A 12 -6.67 14.23 0.22
C ILE A 12 -5.68 13.06 0.40
N GLU A 13 -5.10 12.91 1.58
CA GLU A 13 -4.17 11.81 1.86
C GLU A 13 -4.82 10.43 1.71
N VAL A 14 -6.06 10.27 2.20
CA VAL A 14 -6.83 9.03 2.01
C VAL A 14 -7.05 8.74 0.53
N ILE A 15 -7.38 9.75 -0.29
CA ILE A 15 -7.56 9.59 -1.74
C ILE A 15 -6.25 9.13 -2.40
N VAL A 16 -5.12 9.77 -2.07
CA VAL A 16 -3.79 9.39 -2.59
C VAL A 16 -3.46 7.93 -2.24
N LEU A 17 -3.70 7.52 -1.00
CA LEU A 17 -3.50 6.16 -0.54
C LEU A 17 -4.38 5.15 -1.31
N LEU A 18 -5.64 5.49 -1.57
CA LEU A 18 -6.57 4.64 -2.33
C LEU A 18 -6.17 4.49 -3.80
N ILE A 19 -5.62 5.55 -4.42
CA ILE A 19 -5.11 5.50 -5.80
C ILE A 19 -3.87 4.60 -5.90
N ASN A 20 -2.96 4.68 -4.92
CA ASN A 20 -1.74 3.87 -4.92
C ASN A 20 -1.98 2.40 -4.55
N ARG A 21 -3.03 2.10 -3.78
CA ARG A 21 -3.39 0.74 -3.36
C ARG A 21 -3.38 -0.28 -4.52
N PRO A 22 -4.12 -0.08 -5.63
CA PRO A 22 -4.07 -1.02 -6.75
C PRO A 22 -2.71 -1.03 -7.43
N VAL A 23 -2.00 0.10 -7.56
CA VAL A 23 -0.71 0.18 -8.29
C VAL A 23 0.31 -0.80 -7.73
N PHE A 24 0.38 -0.89 -6.40
CA PHE A 24 1.34 -1.74 -5.70
C PHE A 24 0.73 -3.04 -5.14
N ALA A 25 -0.43 -3.47 -5.64
CA ALA A 25 -1.14 -4.66 -5.15
C ALA A 25 -1.34 -4.67 -3.62
N ASN A 26 -1.60 -3.50 -3.03
CA ASN A 26 -1.75 -3.29 -1.58
C ASN A 26 -0.48 -3.57 -0.75
N ILE A 27 0.70 -3.38 -1.34
CA ILE A 27 2.01 -3.37 -0.66
C ILE A 27 2.56 -1.93 -0.66
N PRO A 28 2.82 -1.30 0.50
CA PRO A 28 2.52 -1.76 1.84
C PRO A 28 1.01 -1.74 2.12
N TYR A 29 0.58 -2.41 3.20
CA TYR A 29 -0.84 -2.54 3.54
C TYR A 29 -1.46 -1.17 3.83
N VAL A 30 -2.20 -0.64 2.86
CA VAL A 30 -2.64 0.75 2.84
C VAL A 30 -3.56 1.09 4.03
N GLN A 31 -4.29 0.11 4.54
CA GLN A 31 -5.22 0.31 5.67
C GLN A 31 -4.51 0.77 6.95
N VAL A 32 -3.25 0.37 7.18
CA VAL A 32 -2.46 0.81 8.35
C VAL A 32 -2.30 2.35 8.34
N TYR A 33 -2.29 2.96 7.16
CA TYR A 33 -2.15 4.40 6.98
C TYR A 33 -3.50 5.12 6.90
N ILE A 34 -4.52 4.49 6.33
CA ILE A 34 -5.87 5.09 6.22
C ILE A 34 -6.56 5.19 7.58
N VAL A 35 -6.47 4.15 8.44
CA VAL A 35 -7.16 4.13 9.74
C VAL A 35 -6.83 5.35 10.62
N PRO A 36 -5.56 5.71 10.86
CA PRO A 36 -5.25 6.90 11.68
C PRO A 36 -5.78 8.20 11.06
N LEU A 37 -5.80 8.32 9.73
CA LEU A 37 -6.37 9.49 9.04
C LEU A 37 -7.90 9.58 9.23
N LEU A 38 -8.61 8.45 9.15
CA LEU A 38 -10.04 8.39 9.45
C LEU A 38 -10.32 8.79 10.90
N VAL A 39 -9.50 8.34 11.84
CA VAL A 39 -9.58 8.74 13.26
C VAL A 39 -9.41 10.26 13.40
N VAL A 40 -8.41 10.85 12.72
CA VAL A 40 -8.22 12.31 12.69
C VAL A 40 -9.46 13.02 12.16
N ILE A 41 -10.06 12.55 11.06
CA ILE A 41 -11.27 13.15 10.49
C ILE A 41 -12.41 13.12 11.51
N VAL A 42 -12.68 11.95 12.11
CA VAL A 42 -13.78 11.78 13.08
C VAL A 42 -13.58 12.67 14.31
N ILE A 43 -12.39 12.65 14.91
CA ILE A 43 -12.06 13.49 16.08
C ILE A 43 -12.23 14.98 15.73
N THR A 44 -11.70 15.40 14.58
CA THR A 44 -11.73 16.79 14.15
C THR A 44 -13.17 17.27 13.90
N MET A 45 -14.02 16.44 13.30
CA MET A 45 -15.44 16.73 13.12
C MET A 45 -16.19 16.84 14.46
N LEU A 46 -15.92 15.93 15.41
CA LEU A 46 -16.53 15.98 16.74
C LEU A 46 -16.15 17.24 17.52
N LEU A 47 -14.87 17.64 17.45
CA LEU A 47 -14.36 18.87 18.06
C LEU A 47 -14.99 20.12 17.43
N SER A 48 -15.19 20.12 16.11
CA SER A 48 -15.83 21.24 15.40
C SER A 48 -17.30 21.43 15.77
N ARG A 49 -18.03 20.35 16.08
CA ARG A 49 -19.46 20.41 16.42
C ARG A 49 -19.72 20.83 17.87
N ASN A 50 -18.85 20.44 18.81
CA ASN A 50 -19.08 20.65 20.24
C ASN A 50 -17.96 21.48 20.91
N PRO A 51 -17.76 22.75 20.50
CA PRO A 51 -16.63 23.56 20.93
C PRO A 51 -16.67 23.96 22.42
N LYS A 52 -17.79 23.82 23.13
CA LYS A 52 -17.87 24.15 24.57
C LYS A 52 -17.69 22.95 25.50
N ARG A 53 -17.75 21.71 24.97
CA ARG A 53 -17.79 20.48 25.78
C ARG A 53 -16.43 20.06 26.35
N PHE A 54 -15.34 20.50 25.73
CA PHE A 54 -13.97 20.09 26.11
C PHE A 54 -13.15 21.27 26.64
N MET A 55 -12.29 21.03 27.64
CA MET A 55 -11.31 22.01 28.14
C MET A 55 -10.35 22.46 27.02
N ARG A 56 -9.93 23.73 27.06
CA ARG A 56 -9.12 24.36 26.00
C ARG A 56 -7.80 23.63 25.74
N TRP A 57 -7.11 23.21 26.80
CA TRP A 57 -5.84 22.48 26.70
C TRP A 57 -6.00 21.11 26.02
N PHE A 58 -7.07 20.37 26.36
CA PHE A 58 -7.37 19.08 25.74
C PHE A 58 -7.62 19.21 24.23
N LYS A 59 -8.38 20.24 23.81
CA LYS A 59 -8.58 20.52 22.38
C LYS A 59 -7.26 20.80 21.66
N GLN A 60 -6.39 21.62 22.25
CA GLN A 60 -5.09 21.94 21.66
C GLN A 60 -4.20 20.69 21.55
N GLY A 61 -4.22 19.82 22.56
CA GLY A 61 -3.53 18.53 22.51
C GLY A 61 -4.00 17.67 21.34
N LEU A 62 -5.32 17.51 21.16
CA LEU A 62 -5.88 16.73 20.05
C LEU A 62 -5.54 17.32 18.67
N ILE A 63 -5.61 18.65 18.52
CA ILE A 63 -5.22 19.31 17.27
C ILE A 63 -3.74 19.05 16.97
N THR A 64 -2.88 19.15 17.98
CA THR A 64 -1.43 18.93 17.83
C THR A 64 -1.15 17.48 17.40
N ILE A 65 -1.80 16.50 18.05
CA ILE A 65 -1.69 15.09 17.68
C ILE A 65 -2.17 14.87 16.24
N SER A 66 -3.30 15.46 15.84
CA SER A 66 -3.80 15.36 14.47
C SER A 66 -2.81 15.90 13.45
N VAL A 67 -2.15 17.03 13.73
CA VAL A 67 -1.11 17.59 12.86
C VAL A 67 0.08 16.63 12.76
N VAL A 68 0.54 16.07 13.88
CA VAL A 68 1.62 15.07 13.88
C VAL A 68 1.22 13.86 13.02
N VAL A 69 0.01 13.31 13.18
CA VAL A 69 -0.46 12.19 12.37
C VAL A 69 -0.45 12.54 10.88
N LEU A 70 -0.97 13.70 10.48
CA LEU A 70 -1.00 14.13 9.07
C LEU A 70 0.40 14.32 8.48
N VAL A 71 1.39 14.73 9.27
CA VAL A 71 2.76 14.87 8.78
C VAL A 71 3.45 13.50 8.68
N PHE A 72 3.28 12.63 9.67
CA PHE A 72 4.05 11.38 9.74
C PHE A 72 3.47 10.25 8.88
N VAL A 73 2.15 10.16 8.71
CA VAL A 73 1.52 9.11 7.89
C VAL A 73 2.06 9.09 6.45
N PRO A 74 2.08 10.20 5.69
CA PRO A 74 2.60 10.20 4.32
C PRO A 74 4.10 9.90 4.27
N VAL A 75 4.89 10.38 5.25
CA VAL A 75 6.33 10.11 5.33
C VAL A 75 6.61 8.62 5.54
N LEU A 76 5.88 7.98 6.47
CA LEU A 76 6.00 6.54 6.73
C LEU A 76 5.53 5.71 5.54
N TYR A 77 4.45 6.14 4.87
CA TYR A 77 3.96 5.48 3.66
C TYR A 77 4.99 5.54 2.54
N ALA A 78 5.54 6.72 2.25
CA ALA A 78 6.55 6.92 1.23
C ALA A 78 7.82 6.09 1.49
N LYS A 79 8.28 6.02 2.74
CA LYS A 79 9.43 5.19 3.13
C LYS A 79 9.22 3.69 2.86
N ASN A 80 7.98 3.22 2.98
CA ASN A 80 7.63 1.81 2.82
C ASN A 80 7.10 1.47 1.42
N LEU A 81 7.06 2.46 0.51
CA LEU A 81 6.61 2.28 -0.85
C LEU A 81 7.61 1.41 -1.63
N PRO A 82 7.15 0.43 -2.42
CA PRO A 82 8.05 -0.31 -3.30
C PRO A 82 8.58 0.57 -4.44
N LEU A 83 9.75 0.19 -4.98
CA LEU A 83 10.33 0.86 -6.14
C LEU A 83 9.55 0.54 -7.42
N TYR A 84 9.07 -0.70 -7.53
CA TYR A 84 8.40 -1.18 -8.74
C TYR A 84 6.91 -1.43 -8.48
N GLY A 85 6.07 -0.86 -9.33
CA GLY A 85 4.63 -1.16 -9.34
C GLY A 85 4.36 -2.58 -9.85
N TYR A 86 3.19 -3.14 -9.56
CA TYR A 86 2.85 -4.52 -9.96
C TYR A 86 2.92 -4.74 -11.48
N ASN A 87 2.37 -3.81 -12.25
CA ASN A 87 2.37 -3.90 -13.72
C ASN A 87 3.76 -3.66 -14.32
N GLU A 88 4.57 -2.84 -13.66
CA GLU A 88 5.95 -2.57 -14.07
C GLU A 88 6.83 -3.80 -13.83
N ALA A 89 6.75 -4.39 -12.63
CA ALA A 89 7.39 -5.65 -12.29
C ALA A 89 6.99 -6.77 -13.26
N LYS A 90 5.70 -6.85 -13.63
CA LYS A 90 5.20 -7.81 -14.63
C LYS A 90 5.88 -7.61 -15.99
N LYS A 91 6.00 -6.36 -16.47
CA LYS A 91 6.65 -6.04 -17.74
C LYS A 91 8.15 -6.34 -17.71
N MET A 92 8.83 -6.00 -16.61
CA MET A 92 10.25 -6.27 -16.43
C MET A 92 10.54 -7.78 -16.45
N LEU A 93 9.75 -8.56 -15.72
CA LEU A 93 9.86 -10.01 -15.73
C LEU A 93 9.60 -10.58 -17.13
N ALA A 94 8.57 -10.10 -17.82
CA ALA A 94 8.26 -10.53 -19.18
C ALA A 94 9.40 -10.24 -20.16
N GLN A 95 10.06 -9.09 -20.04
CA GLN A 95 11.21 -8.73 -20.86
C GLN A 95 12.44 -9.59 -20.55
N ARG A 96 12.73 -9.86 -19.28
CA ARG A 96 13.90 -10.65 -18.85
C ARG A 96 13.77 -12.13 -19.22
N GLU A 97 12.58 -12.70 -19.08
CA GLU A 97 12.29 -14.12 -19.35
C GLU A 97 11.71 -14.38 -20.74
N GLN A 98 11.68 -13.35 -21.60
CA GLN A 98 11.10 -13.39 -22.95
C GLN A 98 9.68 -13.99 -22.99
N LEU A 99 8.84 -13.60 -22.01
CA LEU A 99 7.47 -14.09 -21.85
C LEU A 99 6.47 -13.16 -22.54
N LEU A 100 5.38 -13.74 -23.03
CA LEU A 100 4.24 -12.95 -23.50
C LEU A 100 3.38 -12.51 -22.30
N LEU A 101 2.94 -11.24 -22.28
CA LEU A 101 2.08 -10.73 -21.22
C LEU A 101 0.74 -11.49 -21.07
N SER A 102 0.30 -12.17 -22.14
CA SER A 102 -0.88 -13.04 -22.20
C SER A 102 -0.70 -14.37 -21.47
N GLN A 103 0.54 -14.82 -21.26
CA GLN A 103 0.85 -16.06 -20.53
C GLN A 103 0.67 -15.90 -19.02
N PHE A 104 0.64 -14.67 -18.52
CA PHE A 104 0.45 -14.39 -17.11
C PHE A 104 -1.02 -14.51 -16.73
N GLN A 105 -1.29 -15.17 -15.61
CA GLN A 105 -2.63 -15.29 -15.06
C GLN A 105 -3.21 -13.92 -14.70
N LYS A 106 -4.53 -13.77 -14.88
CA LYS A 106 -5.27 -12.57 -14.44
C LYS A 106 -5.35 -12.57 -12.92
N GLY A 107 -4.95 -11.46 -12.30
CA GLY A 107 -5.00 -11.27 -10.84
C GLY A 107 -3.74 -10.60 -10.31
N LYS A 108 -3.87 -9.96 -9.15
CA LYS A 108 -2.74 -9.42 -8.37
C LYS A 108 -2.50 -10.36 -7.21
N TYR A 109 -1.43 -11.12 -7.27
CA TYR A 109 -1.07 -12.08 -6.23
C TYR A 109 0.16 -11.60 -5.48
N VAL A 110 0.17 -11.91 -4.18
CA VAL A 110 1.21 -11.49 -3.26
C VAL A 110 1.71 -12.71 -2.51
N TYR A 111 3.03 -12.84 -2.39
CA TYR A 111 3.71 -13.93 -1.70
C TYR A 111 4.40 -13.39 -0.44
N PRO A 112 4.14 -13.95 0.77
CA PRO A 112 4.89 -13.57 1.96
C PRO A 112 6.33 -14.10 1.86
N ALA A 113 7.32 -13.25 2.09
CA ALA A 113 8.71 -13.68 2.12
C ALA A 113 8.94 -14.61 3.32
N LYS A 114 9.54 -15.79 3.08
CA LYS A 114 9.83 -16.79 4.13
C LYS A 114 10.72 -16.21 5.23
N ASP A 115 11.68 -15.37 4.87
CA ASP A 115 12.67 -14.82 5.80
C ASP A 115 12.19 -13.55 6.50
N SER A 116 11.06 -12.97 6.08
CA SER A 116 10.51 -11.77 6.71
C SER A 116 8.99 -11.72 6.51
N PRO A 117 8.19 -12.14 7.52
CA PRO A 117 6.74 -12.21 7.40
C PRO A 117 6.05 -10.84 7.17
N LYS A 118 6.82 -9.74 7.31
CA LYS A 118 6.35 -8.37 7.04
C LYS A 118 6.71 -7.88 5.62
N LYS A 119 7.52 -8.63 4.86
CA LYS A 119 7.88 -8.31 3.48
C LYS A 119 7.05 -9.15 2.54
N TYR A 120 6.24 -8.47 1.75
CA TYR A 120 5.41 -9.07 0.72
C TYR A 120 6.08 -8.86 -0.65
N ARG A 121 6.05 -9.90 -1.48
CA ARG A 121 6.60 -9.93 -2.84
C ARG A 121 5.47 -10.13 -3.84
N TYR A 122 5.66 -9.73 -5.09
CA TYR A 122 4.68 -10.01 -6.14
C TYR A 122 4.80 -11.45 -6.61
N LEU A 123 3.67 -12.13 -6.78
CA LEU A 123 3.61 -13.47 -7.32
C LEU A 123 3.05 -13.43 -8.74
N PHE A 124 3.84 -13.87 -9.71
CA PHE A 124 3.44 -14.00 -11.10
C PHE A 124 3.33 -15.46 -11.47
N LYS A 125 2.10 -15.91 -11.77
CA LYS A 125 1.83 -17.24 -12.31
C LYS A 125 1.78 -17.17 -13.83
N VAL A 126 2.63 -17.95 -14.49
CA VAL A 126 2.83 -17.93 -15.94
C VAL A 126 2.54 -19.30 -16.51
N ASN A 127 1.64 -19.37 -17.50
CA ASN A 127 1.35 -20.59 -18.23
C ASN A 127 2.31 -20.72 -19.42
N ARG A 128 3.25 -21.67 -19.33
CA ARG A 128 4.12 -22.06 -20.44
C ARG A 128 3.69 -23.43 -20.91
N GLY A 129 2.62 -23.54 -21.72
CA GLY A 129 2.19 -24.71 -22.52
C GLY A 129 2.20 -26.10 -21.86
N ASN A 130 3.37 -26.53 -21.42
CA ASN A 130 3.74 -27.74 -20.72
C ASN A 130 3.57 -27.64 -19.18
N GLY A 131 3.33 -26.45 -18.61
CA GLY A 131 3.20 -26.28 -17.15
C GLY A 131 2.91 -24.84 -16.69
N MET A 132 2.70 -24.69 -15.38
CA MET A 132 2.57 -23.38 -14.71
C MET A 132 3.84 -23.09 -13.92
N LEU A 133 4.49 -21.97 -14.22
CA LEU A 133 5.64 -21.44 -13.50
C LEU A 133 5.20 -20.33 -12.56
N GLU A 134 5.77 -20.32 -11.36
CA GLU A 134 5.55 -19.27 -10.38
C GLU A 134 6.84 -18.46 -10.16
N TYR A 135 6.79 -17.18 -10.48
CA TYR A 135 7.87 -16.22 -10.22
C TYR A 135 7.50 -15.35 -9.03
N VAL A 136 8.42 -15.24 -8.08
CA VAL A 136 8.32 -14.31 -6.97
C VAL A 136 9.26 -13.14 -7.22
N PHE A 137 8.68 -11.95 -7.39
CA PHE A 137 9.39 -10.71 -7.68
C PHE A 137 9.44 -9.83 -6.43
N ASP A 138 10.62 -9.40 -6.04
CA ASP A 138 10.83 -8.46 -4.95
C ASP A 138 10.62 -7.01 -5.45
N PRO A 139 9.55 -6.33 -5.02
CA PRO A 139 9.20 -5.02 -5.53
C PRO A 139 10.09 -3.88 -4.99
N TYR A 140 10.95 -4.19 -4.00
CA TYR A 140 11.88 -3.23 -3.41
C TYR A 140 13.28 -3.28 -4.04
N THR A 141 13.67 -4.42 -4.62
CA THR A 141 15.01 -4.61 -5.19
C THR A 141 15.00 -4.88 -6.69
N GLY A 142 13.86 -5.34 -7.23
CA GLY A 142 13.75 -5.75 -8.63
C GLY A 142 14.35 -7.13 -8.93
N GLY A 143 14.80 -7.86 -7.90
CA GLY A 143 15.19 -9.26 -8.00
C GLY A 143 13.96 -10.16 -8.13
N TYR A 144 14.13 -11.34 -8.74
CA TYR A 144 13.08 -12.36 -8.79
C TYR A 144 13.68 -13.75 -8.68
N GLU A 145 12.87 -14.68 -8.20
CA GLU A 145 13.19 -16.10 -8.06
C GLU A 145 12.05 -16.94 -8.61
N VAL A 146 12.37 -18.14 -9.11
CA VAL A 146 11.39 -19.14 -9.53
C VAL A 146 11.11 -20.03 -8.33
N VAL A 147 9.86 -20.08 -7.87
CA VAL A 147 9.53 -20.80 -6.62
C VAL A 147 9.25 -22.27 -6.86
N THR A 148 8.54 -22.65 -7.94
CA THR A 148 8.43 -24.06 -8.36
C THR A 148 7.96 -24.19 -9.81
N ASP A 149 8.47 -25.22 -10.49
CA ASP A 149 7.97 -25.76 -11.75
C ASP A 149 6.87 -26.77 -11.43
N VAL A 150 5.59 -26.42 -11.66
CA VAL A 150 4.51 -27.39 -11.51
C VAL A 150 4.54 -28.30 -12.73
N ILE A 151 5.43 -29.29 -12.72
CA ILE A 151 5.36 -30.44 -13.62
C ILE A 151 4.05 -31.15 -13.26
N LYS A 152 3.05 -31.04 -14.15
CA LYS A 152 1.84 -31.86 -14.05
C LYS A 152 2.27 -33.33 -14.07
N LYS A 153 1.98 -34.04 -12.97
CA LYS A 153 1.84 -35.50 -13.00
C LYS A 153 0.61 -35.87 -13.81
#